data_AF-A0A0D3I230-F1
#
_entry.id   AF-A0A0D3I230-F1
#
_cell.length_a   1.000
_cell.length_b   1.000
_cell.length_c   1.000
_cell.angle_alpha   90.00
_cell.angle_beta   90.00
_cell.angle_gamma   90.00
#
_symmetry.space_group_name_H-M   'P 1'
#
loop_
_entity.id
_entity.type
_entity.pdbx_description
1 polymer ?
#
loop_
_entity_poly.entity_id
_entity_poly.type
_entity_poly.pdbx_seq_one_letter_code
_entity_poly.pdbx_strand_id
1 'polypeptide(L)'
;LFPHDPQFRGRQVVTMHNQRDFVFFRHHRYIFEQKEERGQVSARLQELGPRFTLRLKSLQLGTFDTQHGEYEWKHKPELDTSRRRFHV
;
A
#
# COMPACT_ATOMS: atom_id res chain seq x y z
N LEU A 1 9.07 6.31 -6.72
CA LEU A 1 9.35 5.60 -5.44
C LEU A 1 10.00 4.24 -5.68
N PHE A 2 9.51 3.45 -6.63
CA PHE A 2 10.14 2.18 -7.03
C PHE A 2 10.76 2.29 -8.43
N PRO A 3 11.82 1.52 -8.73
CA PRO A 3 12.32 1.38 -10.09
C PRO A 3 11.21 0.89 -11.03
N HIS A 4 11.19 1.38 -12.26
CA HIS A 4 10.21 0.96 -13.27
C HIS A 4 10.47 -0.47 -13.76
N ASP A 5 11.73 -0.89 -13.80
CA ASP A 5 12.10 -2.25 -14.22
C ASP A 5 11.85 -3.25 -13.08
N PRO A 6 10.97 -4.25 -13.27
CA PRO A 6 10.65 -5.21 -12.22
C PRO A 6 11.77 -6.22 -11.98
N GLN A 7 12.17 -6.40 -10.72
CA GLN A 7 13.17 -7.39 -10.33
C GLN A 7 12.54 -8.71 -9.87
N PHE A 8 12.27 -9.61 -10.81
CA PHE A 8 11.64 -10.91 -10.51
C PHE A 8 12.58 -11.92 -9.82
N ARG A 9 13.90 -11.82 -9.97
CA ARG A 9 14.84 -12.77 -9.34
C ARG A 9 14.81 -12.69 -7.82
N GLY A 10 14.58 -11.49 -7.27
CA GLY A 10 14.44 -11.28 -5.82
C GLY A 10 13.16 -11.89 -5.24
N ARG A 11 12.14 -12.10 -6.08
CA ARG A 11 10.79 -12.58 -5.71
C ARG A 11 10.14 -11.76 -4.59
N GLN A 12 10.33 -10.45 -4.62
CA GLN A 12 9.78 -9.53 -3.62
C GLN A 12 8.55 -8.83 -4.18
N VAL A 13 7.58 -8.56 -3.31
CA VAL A 13 6.34 -7.86 -3.65
C VAL A 13 5.93 -6.97 -2.49
N VAL A 14 5.51 -5.75 -2.83
CA VAL A 14 4.90 -4.82 -1.89
C VAL A 14 3.40 -4.80 -2.17
N THR A 15 2.61 -5.05 -1.14
CA THR A 15 1.16 -4.93 -1.16
C THR A 15 0.75 -3.60 -0.53
N MET A 16 0.00 -2.80 -1.27
CA MET A 16 -0.72 -1.62 -0.78
C MET A 16 -2.21 -1.92 -0.86
N HIS A 17 -2.80 -2.29 0.27
CA HIS A 17 -4.23 -2.62 0.35
C HIS A 17 -5.00 -1.46 0.97
N ASN A 18 -5.93 -0.85 0.23
CA ASN A 18 -6.77 0.20 0.76
C ASN A 18 -8.06 -0.39 1.34
N GLN A 19 -8.31 -0.12 2.62
CA GLN A 19 -9.55 -0.47 3.29
C GLN A 19 -9.97 0.64 4.24
N ARG A 20 -11.12 1.25 3.95
CA ARG A 20 -11.75 2.30 4.77
C ARG A 20 -10.82 3.50 5.04
N ASP A 21 -10.20 4.06 4.00
CA ASP A 21 -9.22 5.17 4.07
C ASP A 21 -7.89 4.83 4.78
N PHE A 22 -7.66 3.55 5.07
CA PHE A 22 -6.37 3.07 5.56
C PHE A 22 -5.66 2.26 4.48
N VAL A 23 -4.44 2.67 4.16
CA VAL A 23 -3.54 1.92 3.27
C VAL A 23 -2.65 1.02 4.12
N PHE A 24 -2.92 -0.28 4.04
CA PHE A 24 -2.11 -1.31 4.67
C PHE A 24 -0.94 -1.64 3.76
N PHE A 25 0.27 -1.33 4.23
CA PHE A 25 1.51 -1.62 3.54
C PHE A 25 2.11 -2.91 4.10
N ARG A 26 2.37 -3.88 3.23
CA ARG A 26 3.05 -5.12 3.58
C ARG A 26 4.10 -5.45 2.53
N HIS A 27 5.27 -5.87 2.96
CA HIS A 27 6.33 -6.33 2.08
C HIS A 27 6.51 -7.84 2.28
N HIS A 28 6.56 -8.58 1.18
CA HIS A 28 6.66 -10.03 1.20
C HIS A 28 7.69 -10.51 0.18
N ARG A 29 8.25 -11.68 0.44
CA ARG A 29 8.87 -12.53 -0.57
C ARG A 29 7.92 -13.65 -0.91
N TYR A 30 7.77 -13.98 -2.19
CA TYR A 30 6.95 -15.10 -2.64
C TYR A 30 7.80 -16.27 -3.13
N ILE A 31 7.27 -17.48 -2.94
CA ILE A 31 7.84 -18.72 -3.46
C ILE A 31 6.70 -19.53 -4.08
N PHE A 32 6.87 -19.95 -5.33
CA PHE A 32 5.94 -20.85 -5.99
C PHE A 32 6.26 -22.29 -5.63
N GLU A 33 5.22 -23.06 -5.37
CA GLU A 33 5.28 -24.46 -5.00
C GLU A 33 4.31 -25.23 -5.87
N GLN A 34 4.83 -26.27 -6.50
CA GLN A 34 4.04 -27.19 -7.29
C GLN A 34 3.53 -28.28 -6.36
N LYS A 35 2.20 -28.38 -6.23
CA LYS A 35 1.59 -29.48 -5.48
C LYS A 35 1.51 -30.71 -6.38
N GLU A 36 2.04 -31.83 -5.90
CA GLU A 36 2.13 -33.10 -6.63
C GLU A 36 0.76 -33.60 -7.11
N GLU A 37 -0.32 -33.27 -6.40
CA GLU A 37 -1.62 -33.93 -6.60
C GLU A 37 -2.51 -33.41 -7.73
N ARG A 38 -2.18 -32.36 -8.50
CA ARG A 38 -3.09 -31.87 -9.57
C ARG A 38 -2.50 -30.86 -10.57
N GLY A 39 -1.18 -30.70 -10.61
CA GLY A 39 -0.56 -29.60 -11.39
C GLY A 39 -0.91 -28.20 -10.87
N GLN A 40 -1.46 -28.11 -9.66
CA GLN A 40 -1.83 -26.84 -9.04
C GLN A 40 -0.59 -26.15 -8.47
N VAL A 41 -0.27 -24.97 -8.99
CA VAL A 41 0.78 -24.11 -8.46
C VAL A 41 0.19 -23.23 -7.36
N SER A 42 0.82 -23.22 -6.19
CA SER A 42 0.47 -22.30 -5.09
C SER A 42 1.63 -21.37 -4.78
N ALA A 43 1.33 -20.18 -4.27
CA ALA A 43 2.34 -19.23 -3.80
C ALA A 43 2.33 -19.20 -2.27
N ARG A 44 3.49 -19.43 -1.65
CA ARG A 44 3.72 -19.12 -0.24
C ARG A 44 4.34 -17.73 -0.12
N LEU A 45 3.90 -16.97 0.88
CA LEU A 45 4.42 -15.64 1.19
C LEU A 45 5.19 -15.68 2.51
N GLN A 46 6.37 -15.08 2.51
CA GLN A 46 7.15 -14.78 3.70
C GLN A 46 7.16 -13.27 3.88
N GLU A 47 6.64 -12.77 4.99
CA GLU A 47 6.74 -11.35 5.28
C GLU A 47 8.19 -10.91 5.47
N LEU A 48 8.50 -9.74 4.93
CA LEU A 48 9.78 -9.08 5.02
C LEU A 48 9.61 -7.66 5.54
N GLY A 49 10.54 -7.22 6.40
CA GLY A 49 10.58 -5.84 6.85
C GLY A 49 9.33 -5.41 7.64
N PRO A 50 9.11 -4.09 7.76
CA PRO A 50 8.10 -3.55 8.65
C PRO A 50 6.68 -3.59 8.06
N ARG A 51 5.70 -3.65 8.97
CA ARG A 51 4.27 -3.50 8.66
C ARG A 51 3.85 -2.06 9.00
N PHE A 52 3.26 -1.38 8.03
CA PHE A 52 2.68 -0.06 8.27
C PHE A 52 1.21 -0.01 7.88
N THR A 53 0.47 0.83 8.57
CA THR A 53 -0.88 1.23 8.19
C THR A 53 -0.88 2.73 8.11
N LEU A 54 -1.10 3.27 6.92
CA LEU A 54 -1.06 4.69 6.64
C LEU A 54 -2.48 5.21 6.48
N ARG A 55 -2.70 6.45 6.90
CA ARG A 55 -3.93 7.21 6.62
C ARG A 55 -3.52 8.54 6.02
N LEU A 56 -4.07 8.90 4.86
CA LEU A 56 -3.76 10.18 4.23
C LEU A 56 -4.27 11.31 5.12
N LYS A 57 -3.39 12.26 5.45
CA LYS A 57 -3.73 13.46 6.24
C LYS A 57 -3.84 14.70 5.38
N SER A 58 -2.95 14.84 4.42
CA SER A 58 -2.96 15.94 3.46
C SER A 58 -2.14 15.58 2.23
N LEU A 59 -2.50 16.19 1.10
CA LEU A 59 -1.77 16.16 -0.15
C LEU A 59 -1.51 17.61 -0.56
N GLN A 60 -0.25 17.96 -0.75
CA GLN A 60 0.17 19.27 -1.26
C GLN A 60 0.46 19.20 -2.75
N LEU A 61 0.18 20.28 -3.46
CA LEU A 61 0.58 20.46 -4.83
C LEU A 61 2.06 20.90 -4.89
N GLY A 62 2.87 20.18 -5.66
CA GLY A 62 4.30 20.47 -5.78
C GLY A 62 5.13 19.86 -4.64
N THR A 63 6.23 20.51 -4.29
CA THR A 63 7.14 20.07 -3.22
C THR A 63 6.59 20.42 -1.84
N PHE A 64 7.00 19.66 -0.82
CA PHE A 64 6.57 19.92 0.55
C PHE A 64 7.02 21.31 1.03
N ASP A 65 6.05 22.16 1.39
CA ASP A 65 6.26 23.49 1.97
C ASP A 65 5.38 23.64 3.21
N THR A 66 6.00 23.92 4.35
CA THR A 66 5.34 24.06 5.65
C THR A 66 4.69 25.42 5.86
N GLN A 67 5.07 26.44 5.09
CA GLN A 67 4.62 27.81 5.26
C GLN A 67 3.58 28.22 4.20
N HIS A 68 3.85 27.93 2.93
CA HIS A 68 3.04 28.41 1.81
C HIS A 68 2.52 27.30 0.89
N GLY A 69 2.64 26.03 1.31
CA GLY A 69 2.22 24.89 0.51
C GLY A 69 0.72 24.90 0.21
N GLU A 70 0.36 24.85 -1.07
CA GLU A 70 -1.03 24.71 -1.51
C GLU A 70 -1.50 23.26 -1.34
N TYR A 71 -2.66 23.07 -0.72
CA TYR A 71 -3.21 21.75 -0.46
C TYR A 71 -4.25 21.38 -1.52
N GLU A 72 -3.98 20.32 -2.27
CA GLU A 72 -4.97 19.70 -3.16
C GLU A 72 -6.03 18.95 -2.35
N TRP A 73 -5.60 18.27 -1.27
CA TRP A 73 -6.49 17.56 -0.38
C TRP A 73 -6.04 17.67 1.07
N LYS A 74 -6.99 17.78 2.00
CA LYS A 74 -6.72 17.79 3.43
C LYS A 74 -7.83 17.06 4.15
N HIS A 75 -7.46 16.13 5.04
CA HIS A 75 -8.41 15.45 5.90
C HIS A 75 -9.09 16.48 6.81
N LYS A 76 -10.42 16.42 6.88
CA LYS A 76 -11.23 17.24 7.77
C LYS A 76 -12.05 16.34 8.69
N PRO A 77 -12.16 16.64 10.01
CA PRO A 77 -12.90 15.80 10.95
C PRO A 77 -14.36 15.53 10.55
N GLU A 78 -14.98 16.45 9.80
CA GLU A 78 -16.36 16.31 9.33
C GLU A 78 -16.54 15.16 8.34
N LEU A 79 -15.46 14.72 7.69
CA LEU A 79 -15.46 13.57 6.79
C LEU A 79 -15.61 12.24 7.56
N ASP A 80 -15.28 12.21 8.86
CA ASP A 80 -15.35 11.01 9.71
C ASP A 80 -16.77 10.77 10.25
N THR A 81 -17.74 11.61 9.86
CA THR A 81 -19.15 11.53 10.30
C THR A 81 -19.89 10.28 9.80
N SER A 82 -19.44 9.67 8.69
CA SER A 82 -20.05 8.47 8.14
C SER A 82 -19.06 7.32 8.03
N ARG A 83 -19.32 6.24 8.78
CA ARG A 83 -18.54 4.98 8.70
C ARG A 83 -18.70 4.21 7.38
N ARG A 84 -19.51 4.73 6.46
CA ARG A 84 -19.83 4.13 5.14
C ARG A 84 -19.28 4.94 3.97
N ARG A 85 -18.76 6.15 4.19
CA ARG A 85 -18.13 6.97 3.14
C ARG A 85 -16.62 6.95 3.32
N PHE A 86 -15.92 6.73 2.21
CA PHE A 86 -14.47 6.65 2.12
C PHE A 86 -14.01 7.61 1.02
N HIS A 87 -12.83 8.19 1.18
CA HIS A 87 -12.36 9.34 0.41
C HIS A 87 -11.01 9.08 -0.27
N VAL A 88 -10.43 7.90 -0.05
CA VAL A 88 -9.17 7.42 -0.66
C VAL A 88 -9.39 6.02 -1.23
#